data_AF-A0A926BGL2-F1
#
_entry.id   AF-A0A926BGL2-F1
#
_cell.length_a   1.000
_cell.length_b   1.000
_cell.length_c   1.000
_cell.angle_alpha   90.00
_cell.angle_beta   90.00
_cell.angle_gamma   90.00
#
_symmetry.space_group_name_H-M   'P 1'
#
loop_
_entity.id
_entity.type
_entity.pdbx_description
1 polymer ?
#
loop_
_entity_poly.entity_id
_entity_poly.type
_entity_poly.pdbx_seq_one_letter_code
_entity_poly.pdbx_strand_id
1 'polypeptide(L)'
;MLKHGSGRAVLFLQERPDTVIYRSVIWGACSENWSFDSQLEDERSPYLYDVIRATRDTPYYVGRIKEVLDTLGSSREPENLFPTQLIRLAALLTRRGAGDLREPMYRTVGTVAEETYGIAHIAENIIALDGVTGYWHLVEHVRHHSRRDDDRWREVSLIDELAEQFGESVATAALRASAQNNSERSQYLREIQTIRKRQKFRARLKRRKSEKKPPPLAEVRAYIYSSPEKKIPKPQMKYMNEAVRRRLWSDFKQESDCMRQLRYLGILRTYRYVPFPGDPEVIIPLIRQTDDERLAWQAVRLLVDTNHTTIRAAALDLMKEEKRVPHAIELLASNPGDGDVRLLESVIQREWDDRAFEFIGMGIRQYIRNSPSPGFVPILLLCYEKLACSFCRGQIVEMLLQRDALPNTIREECHFDADSDTRALFRPAPR
;
A
#
# COMPACT_ATOMS: atom_id res chain seq x y z
N MET A 1 -14.93 -12.58 -5.72
CA MET A 1 -14.34 -12.12 -7.00
C MET A 1 -14.08 -10.62 -6.99
N LEU A 2 -15.10 -9.75 -7.09
CA LEU A 2 -14.90 -8.29 -7.15
C LEU A 2 -14.07 -7.73 -5.98
N LYS A 3 -14.36 -8.15 -4.73
CA LYS A 3 -13.60 -7.74 -3.54
C LYS A 3 -12.12 -8.16 -3.58
N HIS A 4 -11.80 -9.32 -4.15
CA HIS A 4 -10.41 -9.78 -4.25
C HIS A 4 -9.63 -9.06 -5.35
N GLY A 5 -10.33 -8.38 -6.28
CA GLY A 5 -9.69 -7.76 -7.44
C GLY A 5 -9.07 -8.77 -8.42
N SER A 6 -9.46 -10.05 -8.39
CA SER A 6 -8.95 -11.03 -9.36
C SER A 6 -9.66 -10.85 -10.71
N GLY A 7 -8.92 -11.08 -11.80
CA GLY A 7 -9.46 -11.05 -13.16
C GLY A 7 -10.57 -12.07 -13.43
N ARG A 8 -10.81 -13.03 -12.52
CA ARG A 8 -11.93 -13.98 -12.60
C ARG A 8 -13.27 -13.29 -12.77
N ALA A 9 -13.47 -12.12 -12.14
CA ALA A 9 -14.71 -11.36 -12.31
C ALA A 9 -14.93 -10.93 -13.77
N VAL A 10 -13.86 -10.52 -14.45
CA VAL A 10 -13.90 -10.07 -15.85
C VAL A 10 -14.20 -11.26 -16.75
N LEU A 11 -13.48 -12.38 -16.60
CA LEU A 11 -13.70 -13.60 -17.37
C LEU A 11 -15.14 -14.12 -17.19
N PHE A 12 -15.61 -14.17 -15.93
CA PHE A 12 -16.98 -14.58 -15.60
C PHE A 12 -18.06 -13.76 -16.30
N LEU A 13 -17.85 -12.44 -16.44
CA LEU A 13 -18.78 -11.53 -17.12
C LEU A 13 -18.71 -11.69 -18.64
N GLN A 14 -17.52 -11.89 -19.22
CA GLN A 14 -17.34 -12.07 -20.66
C GLN A 14 -18.08 -13.29 -21.20
N GLU A 15 -18.14 -14.37 -20.42
CA GLU A 15 -18.84 -15.61 -20.76
C GLU A 15 -20.37 -15.51 -20.71
N ARG A 16 -20.93 -14.42 -20.16
CA ARG A 16 -22.38 -14.27 -19.94
C ARG A 16 -22.99 -13.28 -20.94
N PRO A 17 -24.18 -13.58 -21.50
CA PRO A 17 -24.88 -12.66 -22.40
C PRO A 17 -25.62 -11.55 -21.63
N ASP A 18 -26.22 -11.87 -20.48
CA ASP A 18 -26.93 -10.90 -19.63
C ASP A 18 -26.16 -10.65 -18.34
N THR A 19 -25.76 -9.39 -18.14
CA THR A 19 -25.04 -8.93 -16.96
C THR A 19 -25.79 -7.85 -16.19
N VAL A 20 -27.04 -7.52 -16.57
CA VAL A 20 -27.84 -6.46 -15.95
C VAL A 20 -28.07 -6.75 -14.47
N ILE A 21 -28.25 -8.01 -14.10
CA ILE A 21 -28.42 -8.47 -12.72
C ILE A 21 -27.22 -8.13 -11.81
N TYR A 22 -26.02 -7.90 -12.38
CA TYR A 22 -24.81 -7.56 -11.63
C TYR A 22 -24.58 -6.05 -11.51
N ARG A 23 -25.43 -5.20 -12.11
CA ARG A 23 -25.26 -3.73 -12.08
C ARG A 23 -25.06 -3.19 -10.68
N SER A 24 -25.88 -3.62 -9.73
CA SER A 24 -25.84 -3.13 -8.34
C SER A 24 -24.51 -3.47 -7.66
N VAL A 25 -24.03 -4.71 -7.74
CA VAL A 25 -22.79 -5.12 -7.08
C VAL A 25 -21.54 -4.52 -7.76
N ILE A 26 -21.54 -4.39 -9.09
CA ILE A 26 -20.45 -3.73 -9.82
C ILE A 26 -20.45 -2.24 -9.52
N TRP A 27 -21.62 -1.60 -9.44
CA TRP A 27 -21.73 -0.21 -9.03
C TRP A 27 -21.16 0.01 -7.64
N GLY A 28 -21.51 -0.83 -6.66
CA GLY A 28 -20.92 -0.80 -5.32
C GLY A 28 -19.38 -0.86 -5.35
N ALA A 29 -18.83 -1.78 -6.16
CA ALA A 29 -17.38 -1.87 -6.35
C ALA A 29 -16.76 -0.62 -7.00
N CYS A 30 -17.51 0.11 -7.84
CA CYS A 30 -17.06 1.35 -8.47
C CYS A 30 -17.18 2.57 -7.56
N SER A 31 -18.22 2.63 -6.72
CA SER A 31 -18.51 3.77 -5.87
C SER A 31 -17.83 3.71 -4.50
N GLU A 32 -17.42 2.52 -4.04
CA GLU A 32 -16.78 2.29 -2.75
C GLU A 32 -15.35 1.77 -2.92
N ASN A 33 -14.52 1.92 -1.87
CA ASN A 33 -13.22 1.27 -1.84
C ASN A 33 -13.33 -0.16 -1.30
N TRP A 34 -13.28 -1.15 -2.19
CA TRP A 34 -13.28 -2.58 -1.82
C TRP A 34 -11.88 -3.21 -1.79
N SER A 35 -10.81 -2.40 -1.81
CA SER A 35 -9.47 -2.93 -1.53
C SER A 35 -9.43 -3.47 -0.10
N PHE A 36 -8.73 -4.59 0.06
CA PHE A 36 -8.48 -5.21 1.35
C PHE A 36 -7.51 -4.36 2.17
N ASP A 37 -6.39 -3.95 1.56
CA ASP A 37 -5.40 -3.05 2.17
C ASP A 37 -4.99 -1.97 1.17
N SER A 38 -5.65 -0.81 1.23
CA SER A 38 -5.39 0.33 0.35
C SER A 38 -4.00 0.96 0.53
N GLN A 39 -3.21 0.52 1.53
CA GLN A 39 -1.83 0.98 1.71
C GLN A 39 -0.84 0.15 0.88
N LEU A 40 -1.25 -1.07 0.47
CA LEU A 40 -0.42 -2.01 -0.28
C LEU A 40 -0.94 -2.26 -1.69
N GLU A 41 -2.25 -2.23 -1.88
CA GLU A 41 -2.87 -2.48 -3.18
C GLU A 41 -2.87 -1.23 -4.07
N ASP A 42 -2.70 -1.48 -5.37
CA ASP A 42 -2.87 -0.48 -6.41
C ASP A 42 -4.30 0.08 -6.44
N GLU A 43 -4.44 1.20 -7.16
CA GLU A 43 -5.76 1.72 -7.49
C GLU A 43 -6.59 0.74 -8.31
N ARG A 44 -7.89 0.63 -8.00
CA ARG A 44 -8.77 -0.34 -8.67
C ARG A 44 -9.39 0.16 -9.97
N SER A 45 -9.24 1.45 -10.31
CA SER A 45 -9.87 2.05 -11.49
C SER A 45 -9.57 1.31 -12.81
N PRO A 46 -8.32 0.89 -13.11
CA PRO A 46 -8.03 0.10 -14.32
C PRO A 46 -8.76 -1.24 -14.35
N TYR A 47 -8.84 -1.94 -13.21
CA TYR A 47 -9.59 -3.18 -13.08
C TYR A 47 -11.09 -2.99 -13.21
N LEU A 48 -11.65 -2.00 -12.54
CA LEU A 48 -13.08 -1.70 -12.59
C LEU A 48 -13.51 -1.26 -13.99
N TYR A 49 -12.64 -0.60 -14.74
CA TYR A 49 -12.86 -0.32 -16.16
C TYR A 49 -13.00 -1.60 -17.00
N ASP A 50 -12.13 -2.60 -16.78
CA ASP A 50 -12.24 -3.89 -17.46
C ASP A 50 -13.51 -4.65 -17.06
N VAL A 51 -13.89 -4.60 -15.77
CA VAL A 51 -15.16 -5.14 -15.27
C VAL A 51 -16.35 -4.49 -15.97
N ILE A 52 -16.41 -3.14 -16.02
CA ILE A 52 -17.47 -2.40 -16.71
C ILE A 52 -17.54 -2.81 -18.18
N ARG A 53 -16.40 -2.89 -18.88
CA ARG A 53 -16.39 -3.30 -20.28
C ARG A 53 -16.90 -4.71 -20.50
N ALA A 54 -16.58 -5.63 -19.59
CA ALA A 54 -17.04 -7.01 -19.68
C ALA A 54 -18.57 -7.14 -19.57
N THR A 55 -19.25 -6.17 -18.94
CA THR A 55 -20.73 -6.13 -18.90
C THR A 55 -21.38 -5.79 -20.25
N ARG A 56 -20.63 -5.23 -21.21
CA ARG A 56 -21.18 -4.67 -22.45
C ARG A 56 -22.24 -3.57 -22.23
N ASP A 57 -22.27 -2.97 -21.04
CA ASP A 57 -23.26 -1.99 -20.60
C ASP A 57 -22.60 -0.72 -20.05
N THR A 58 -21.47 -0.34 -20.65
CA THR A 58 -20.72 0.88 -20.32
C THR A 58 -21.59 2.15 -20.23
N PRO A 59 -22.61 2.39 -21.09
CA PRO A 59 -23.46 3.58 -20.99
C PRO A 59 -24.17 3.72 -19.64
N TYR A 60 -24.61 2.62 -19.02
CA TYR A 60 -25.22 2.66 -17.68
C TYR A 60 -24.24 3.21 -16.64
N TYR A 61 -23.01 2.69 -16.61
CA TYR A 61 -22.01 3.11 -15.63
C TYR A 61 -21.51 4.53 -15.88
N VAL A 62 -21.34 4.95 -17.14
CA VAL A 62 -21.02 6.33 -17.50
C VAL A 62 -22.10 7.29 -16.99
N GLY A 63 -23.38 6.95 -17.21
CA GLY A 63 -24.52 7.73 -16.70
C GLY A 63 -24.50 7.85 -15.18
N ARG A 64 -24.31 6.73 -14.46
CA ARG A 64 -24.25 6.72 -12.99
C ARG A 64 -23.08 7.51 -12.42
N ILE A 65 -21.90 7.40 -13.03
CA ILE A 65 -20.72 8.18 -12.63
C ILE A 65 -21.01 9.67 -12.84
N LYS A 66 -21.57 10.05 -14.00
CA LYS A 66 -21.94 11.43 -14.28
C LYS A 66 -22.91 11.99 -13.23
N GLU A 67 -23.98 11.27 -12.91
CA GLU A 67 -24.96 11.67 -11.89
C GLU A 67 -24.31 11.94 -10.53
N VAL A 68 -23.39 11.07 -10.11
CA VAL A 68 -22.69 11.25 -8.82
C VAL A 68 -21.73 12.43 -8.87
N LEU A 69 -20.94 12.58 -9.93
CA LEU A 69 -20.01 13.72 -10.05
C LEU A 69 -20.77 15.05 -10.12
N ASP A 70 -21.92 15.10 -10.80
CA ASP A 70 -22.78 16.29 -10.83
C ASP A 70 -23.35 16.61 -9.43
N THR A 71 -23.68 15.58 -8.64
CA THR A 71 -24.17 15.74 -7.26
C THR A 71 -23.07 16.19 -6.29
N LEU A 72 -21.87 15.60 -6.40
CA LEU A 72 -20.69 16.01 -5.63
C LEU A 72 -20.28 17.46 -5.96
N GLY A 73 -20.46 17.90 -7.21
CA GLY A 73 -20.27 19.29 -7.59
C GLY A 73 -21.29 20.26 -6.98
N SER A 74 -22.41 19.76 -6.43
CA SER A 74 -23.56 20.57 -6.01
C SER A 74 -23.90 20.49 -4.52
N SER A 75 -23.46 19.46 -3.79
CA SER A 75 -23.80 19.23 -2.37
C SER A 75 -22.79 18.33 -1.65
N ARG A 76 -22.92 18.21 -0.31
CA ARG A 76 -22.04 17.40 0.54
C ARG A 76 -22.06 15.90 0.19
N GLU A 77 -20.94 15.22 0.43
CA GLU A 77 -20.71 13.82 0.08
C GLU A 77 -21.80 12.87 0.62
N PRO A 78 -22.43 12.05 -0.25
CA PRO A 78 -23.23 10.91 0.19
C PRO A 78 -22.41 9.92 1.04
N GLU A 79 -23.05 9.25 1.99
CA GLU A 79 -22.43 8.24 2.83
C GLU A 79 -21.83 7.09 2.00
N ASN A 80 -20.61 6.66 2.36
CA ASN A 80 -19.87 5.52 1.78
C ASN A 80 -19.34 5.69 0.34
N LEU A 81 -19.35 6.89 -0.25
CA LEU A 81 -18.68 7.10 -1.53
C LEU A 81 -17.15 7.19 -1.39
N PHE A 82 -16.46 6.79 -2.45
CA PHE A 82 -15.02 6.97 -2.63
C PHE A 82 -14.75 7.85 -3.87
N PRO A 83 -14.86 9.19 -3.73
CA PRO A 83 -14.83 10.13 -4.85
C PRO A 83 -13.57 10.03 -5.72
N THR A 84 -12.41 9.76 -5.11
CA THR A 84 -11.13 9.61 -5.82
C THR A 84 -11.17 8.49 -6.86
N GLN A 85 -11.78 7.36 -6.55
CA GLN A 85 -11.94 6.24 -7.48
C GLN A 85 -12.91 6.59 -8.61
N LEU A 86 -14.03 7.26 -8.31
CA LEU A 86 -14.98 7.70 -9.34
C LEU A 86 -14.36 8.69 -10.32
N ILE A 87 -13.57 9.65 -9.83
CA ILE A 87 -12.85 10.63 -10.67
C ILE A 87 -11.83 9.92 -11.56
N ARG A 88 -11.06 8.96 -11.02
CA ARG A 88 -10.09 8.16 -11.78
C ARG A 88 -10.76 7.30 -12.85
N LEU A 89 -11.88 6.66 -12.49
CA LEU A 89 -12.66 5.85 -13.41
C LEU A 89 -13.28 6.72 -14.52
N ALA A 90 -13.80 7.90 -14.18
CA ALA A 90 -14.31 8.88 -15.14
C ALA A 90 -13.23 9.33 -16.13
N ALA A 91 -12.03 9.62 -15.63
CA ALA A 91 -10.89 9.99 -16.46
C ALA A 91 -10.48 8.86 -17.40
N LEU A 92 -10.45 7.62 -16.91
CA LEU A 92 -10.11 6.45 -17.71
C LEU A 92 -11.16 6.17 -18.80
N LEU A 93 -12.46 6.23 -18.46
CA LEU A 93 -13.56 6.11 -19.43
C LEU A 93 -13.47 7.19 -20.51
N THR A 94 -13.21 8.43 -20.12
CA THR A 94 -13.05 9.57 -21.04
C THR A 94 -11.87 9.40 -21.98
N ARG A 95 -10.68 9.06 -21.46
CA ARG A 95 -9.47 8.81 -22.28
C ARG A 95 -9.66 7.67 -23.28
N ARG A 96 -10.51 6.71 -22.97
CA ARG A 96 -10.80 5.54 -23.81
C ARG A 96 -11.99 5.73 -24.74
N GLY A 97 -12.60 6.92 -24.77
CA GLY A 97 -13.71 7.25 -25.66
C GLY A 97 -15.05 6.59 -25.28
N ALA A 98 -15.22 6.14 -24.04
CA ALA A 98 -16.45 5.49 -23.57
C ALA A 98 -17.57 6.47 -23.19
N GLY A 99 -17.23 7.74 -23.00
CA GLY A 99 -18.13 8.84 -22.66
C GLY A 99 -17.32 10.05 -22.21
N ASP A 100 -17.79 11.27 -22.47
CA ASP A 100 -17.08 12.48 -22.05
C ASP A 100 -17.53 12.91 -20.65
N LEU A 101 -16.66 12.73 -19.66
CA LEU A 101 -16.91 13.07 -18.26
C LEU A 101 -16.04 14.26 -17.79
N ARG A 102 -15.43 15.01 -18.70
CA ARG A 102 -14.62 16.19 -18.36
C ARG A 102 -15.40 17.20 -17.53
N GLU A 103 -16.53 17.66 -18.04
CA GLU A 103 -17.28 18.74 -17.39
C GLU A 103 -17.75 18.39 -15.97
N PRO A 104 -18.33 17.21 -15.69
CA PRO A 104 -18.60 16.77 -14.32
C PRO A 104 -17.34 16.70 -13.45
N MET A 105 -16.21 16.20 -13.96
CA MET A 105 -14.96 16.14 -13.19
C MET A 105 -14.46 17.54 -12.81
N TYR A 106 -14.49 18.49 -13.74
CA TYR A 106 -14.07 19.87 -13.50
C TYR A 106 -14.92 20.53 -12.39
N ARG A 107 -16.24 20.31 -12.40
CA ARG A 107 -17.13 20.81 -11.32
C ARG A 107 -16.78 20.28 -9.94
N THR A 108 -16.25 19.06 -9.83
CA THR A 108 -15.92 18.46 -8.53
C THR A 108 -14.67 19.05 -7.87
N VAL A 109 -13.84 19.81 -8.61
CA VAL A 109 -12.60 20.41 -8.09
C VAL A 109 -12.90 21.33 -6.90
N GLY A 110 -13.97 22.12 -6.95
CA GLY A 110 -14.35 23.03 -5.86
C GLY A 110 -14.74 22.27 -4.58
N THR A 111 -15.68 21.32 -4.69
CA THR A 111 -16.23 20.64 -3.51
C THR A 111 -15.28 19.63 -2.87
N VAL A 112 -14.56 18.84 -3.69
CA VAL A 112 -13.73 17.72 -3.18
C VAL A 112 -12.33 18.18 -2.75
N ALA A 113 -11.82 19.29 -3.30
CA ALA A 113 -10.50 19.82 -2.90
C ALA A 113 -10.50 20.43 -1.49
N GLU A 114 -11.67 20.82 -0.96
CA GLU A 114 -11.81 21.47 0.34
C GLU A 114 -11.90 20.48 1.50
N GLU A 115 -12.58 19.34 1.33
CA GLU A 115 -13.09 18.61 2.50
C GLU A 115 -12.30 17.39 2.96
N THR A 116 -11.62 16.59 2.11
CA THR A 116 -11.14 15.28 2.63
C THR A 116 -9.92 14.62 1.95
N TYR A 117 -9.79 14.66 0.62
CA TYR A 117 -8.79 13.81 -0.07
C TYR A 117 -7.62 14.59 -0.70
N GLY A 118 -7.74 15.92 -0.79
CA GLY A 118 -6.69 16.80 -1.32
C GLY A 118 -6.65 16.85 -2.85
N ILE A 119 -6.37 18.05 -3.39
CA ILE A 119 -6.38 18.33 -4.83
C ILE A 119 -5.47 17.41 -5.67
N ALA A 120 -4.44 16.81 -5.07
CA ALA A 120 -3.47 15.97 -5.78
C ALA A 120 -4.14 14.82 -6.56
N HIS A 121 -5.12 14.13 -5.97
CA HIS A 121 -5.78 12.99 -6.62
C HIS A 121 -6.67 13.38 -7.80
N ILE A 122 -7.21 14.61 -7.80
CA ILE A 122 -8.02 15.13 -8.91
C ILE A 122 -7.09 15.71 -9.98
N ALA A 123 -6.01 16.37 -9.54
CA ALA A 123 -5.06 17.05 -10.40
C ALA A 123 -4.44 16.12 -11.44
N GLU A 124 -3.96 14.95 -11.00
CA GLU A 124 -3.42 13.90 -11.87
C GLU A 124 -4.37 13.62 -13.05
N ASN A 125 -5.66 13.43 -12.76
CA ASN A 125 -6.64 13.01 -13.75
C ASN A 125 -7.04 14.13 -14.72
N ILE A 126 -7.20 15.35 -14.22
CA ILE A 126 -7.52 16.52 -15.06
C ILE A 126 -6.32 16.91 -15.94
N ILE A 127 -5.11 16.89 -15.38
CA ILE A 127 -3.87 17.15 -16.12
C ILE A 127 -3.65 16.06 -17.19
N ALA A 128 -3.93 14.80 -16.88
CA ALA A 128 -3.82 13.71 -17.87
C ALA A 128 -4.81 13.84 -19.04
N LEU A 129 -5.97 14.46 -18.82
CA LEU A 129 -6.98 14.67 -19.85
C LEU A 129 -6.67 15.86 -20.74
N ASP A 130 -6.31 17.00 -20.15
CA ASP A 130 -6.30 18.30 -20.85
C ASP A 130 -4.97 19.06 -20.70
N GLY A 131 -3.94 18.44 -20.13
CA GLY A 131 -2.58 18.96 -20.04
C GLY A 131 -2.50 20.32 -19.37
N VAL A 132 -1.89 21.29 -20.06
CA VAL A 132 -1.71 22.66 -19.57
C VAL A 132 -3.04 23.39 -19.32
N THR A 133 -4.09 23.05 -20.07
CA THR A 133 -5.43 23.64 -19.85
C THR A 133 -6.02 23.16 -18.53
N GLY A 134 -5.95 21.85 -18.27
CA GLY A 134 -6.37 21.26 -17.01
C GLY A 134 -5.56 21.82 -15.82
N TYR A 135 -4.25 21.98 -15.99
CA TYR A 135 -3.39 22.64 -15.00
C TYR A 135 -3.91 24.04 -14.61
N TRP A 136 -4.22 24.90 -15.59
CA TRP A 136 -4.68 26.25 -15.29
C TRP A 136 -6.04 26.29 -14.59
N HIS A 137 -6.94 25.39 -14.96
CA HIS A 137 -8.22 25.25 -14.25
C HIS A 137 -8.01 24.89 -12.77
N LEU A 138 -7.09 23.98 -12.46
CA LEU A 138 -6.75 23.62 -11.09
C LEU A 138 -6.11 24.78 -10.33
N VAL A 139 -5.21 25.54 -10.99
CA VAL A 139 -4.55 26.73 -10.42
C VAL A 139 -5.56 27.78 -9.99
N GLU A 140 -6.57 28.06 -10.81
CA GLU A 140 -7.63 29.00 -10.47
C GLU A 140 -8.30 28.62 -9.15
N HIS A 141 -8.55 27.33 -8.91
CA HIS A 141 -9.18 26.85 -7.67
C HIS A 141 -8.24 26.91 -6.46
N VAL A 142 -6.97 26.50 -6.58
CA VAL A 142 -6.05 26.48 -5.41
C VAL A 142 -5.57 27.86 -4.99
N ARG A 143 -5.42 28.79 -5.94
CA ARG A 143 -4.87 30.12 -5.68
C ARG A 143 -5.76 30.92 -4.72
N HIS A 144 -7.07 30.69 -4.71
CA HIS A 144 -8.00 31.34 -3.79
C HIS A 144 -7.88 30.85 -2.33
N HIS A 145 -7.18 29.73 -2.10
CA HIS A 145 -7.14 29.05 -0.81
C HIS A 145 -5.80 29.15 -0.06
N SER A 146 -4.72 29.53 -0.74
CA SER A 146 -3.40 29.67 -0.12
C SER A 146 -3.20 31.07 0.46
N ARG A 147 -3.37 31.20 1.79
CA ARG A 147 -3.24 32.48 2.53
C ARG A 147 -1.81 32.86 2.93
N ARG A 148 -0.84 31.94 2.84
CA ARG A 148 0.57 32.17 3.21
C ARG A 148 1.55 31.50 2.24
N ASP A 149 2.73 32.11 2.06
CA ASP A 149 3.80 31.63 1.17
C ASP A 149 4.34 30.24 1.53
N ASP A 150 4.27 29.84 2.80
CA ASP A 150 4.71 28.52 3.28
C ASP A 150 3.69 27.39 3.06
N ASP A 151 2.43 27.73 2.74
CA ASP A 151 1.33 26.80 2.48
C ASP A 151 1.04 26.59 0.98
N ARG A 152 1.86 27.14 0.07
CA ARG A 152 1.73 26.97 -1.39
C ARG A 152 2.23 25.62 -1.91
N TRP A 153 2.29 24.58 -1.07
CA TRP A 153 2.75 23.24 -1.46
C TRP A 153 1.83 22.60 -2.50
N ARG A 154 0.52 22.86 -2.44
CA ARG A 154 -0.47 22.35 -3.42
C ARG A 154 -0.20 22.87 -4.83
N GLU A 155 0.14 24.15 -4.93
CA GLU A 155 0.46 24.78 -6.20
C GLU A 155 1.78 24.25 -6.78
N VAL A 156 2.78 24.02 -5.92
CA VAL A 156 4.04 23.37 -6.33
C VAL A 156 3.76 21.95 -6.83
N SER A 157 2.91 21.18 -6.15
CA SER A 157 2.57 19.82 -6.57
C SER A 157 1.88 19.77 -7.93
N LEU A 158 1.08 20.76 -8.32
CA LEU A 158 0.47 20.80 -9.66
C LEU A 158 1.51 20.92 -10.78
N ILE A 159 2.59 21.68 -10.56
CA ILE A 159 3.70 21.76 -11.53
C ILE A 159 4.47 20.45 -11.58
N ASP A 160 4.74 19.84 -10.42
CA ASP A 160 5.42 18.55 -10.35
C ASP A 160 4.59 17.46 -11.05
N GLU A 161 3.27 17.44 -10.88
CA GLU A 161 2.34 16.53 -11.56
C GLU A 161 2.37 16.69 -13.09
N LEU A 162 2.27 17.93 -13.59
CA LEU A 162 2.37 18.20 -15.03
C LEU A 162 3.75 17.75 -15.59
N ALA A 163 4.82 17.97 -14.83
CA ALA A 163 6.16 17.55 -15.22
C ALA A 163 6.35 16.03 -15.17
N GLU A 164 5.70 15.32 -14.24
CA GLU A 164 5.74 13.87 -14.15
C GLU A 164 5.05 13.21 -15.36
N GLN A 165 3.89 13.73 -15.76
CA GLN A 165 3.12 13.14 -16.86
C GLN A 165 3.67 13.45 -18.26
N PHE A 166 4.16 14.67 -18.49
CA PHE A 166 4.59 15.12 -19.83
C PHE A 166 6.11 15.30 -19.96
N GLY A 167 6.85 15.17 -18.86
CA GLY A 167 8.27 15.49 -18.77
C GLY A 167 8.53 16.97 -18.46
N GLU A 168 9.55 17.24 -17.63
CA GLU A 168 9.87 18.58 -17.12
C GLU A 168 10.10 19.62 -18.23
N SER A 169 10.75 19.23 -19.34
CA SER A 169 11.03 20.14 -20.46
C SER A 169 9.76 20.53 -21.21
N VAL A 170 8.90 19.56 -21.53
CA VAL A 170 7.63 19.76 -22.25
C VAL A 170 6.67 20.55 -21.38
N ALA A 171 6.50 20.18 -20.11
CA ALA A 171 5.67 20.90 -19.16
C ALA A 171 6.12 22.35 -19.00
N THR A 172 7.42 22.61 -18.85
CA THR A 172 7.96 23.97 -18.75
C THR A 172 7.71 24.78 -20.01
N ALA A 173 7.90 24.19 -21.20
CA ALA A 173 7.67 24.86 -22.46
C ALA A 173 6.18 25.21 -22.64
N ALA A 174 5.27 24.27 -22.35
CA ALA A 174 3.82 24.47 -22.43
C ALA A 174 3.35 25.58 -21.47
N LEU A 175 3.84 25.57 -20.22
CA LEU A 175 3.53 26.62 -19.25
C LEU A 175 4.01 27.99 -19.72
N ARG A 176 5.24 28.10 -20.24
CA ARG A 176 5.77 29.35 -20.80
C ARG A 176 4.95 29.85 -21.98
N ALA A 177 4.62 28.97 -22.93
CA ALA A 177 3.79 29.32 -24.08
C ALA A 177 2.42 29.85 -23.64
N SER A 178 1.77 29.17 -22.68
CA SER A 178 0.47 29.59 -22.13
C SER A 178 0.49 30.91 -21.34
N ALA A 179 1.68 31.38 -20.96
CA ALA A 179 1.90 32.60 -20.18
C ALA A 179 2.47 33.76 -21.02
N GLN A 180 2.90 33.51 -22.27
CA GLN A 180 3.61 34.49 -23.11
C GLN A 180 2.84 35.80 -23.29
N ASN A 181 1.51 35.71 -23.38
CA ASN A 181 0.61 36.86 -23.56
C ASN A 181 -0.32 37.07 -22.36
N ASN A 182 -0.01 36.49 -21.20
CA ASN A 182 -0.81 36.63 -19.98
C ASN A 182 0.10 37.01 -18.81
N SER A 183 0.06 38.30 -18.43
CA SER A 183 0.91 38.88 -17.40
C SER A 183 0.70 38.22 -16.03
N GLU A 184 -0.54 37.86 -15.70
CA GLU A 184 -0.89 37.19 -14.44
C GLU A 184 -0.29 35.78 -14.38
N ARG A 185 -0.47 34.98 -15.44
CA ARG A 185 0.13 33.64 -15.54
C ARG A 185 1.65 33.70 -15.50
N SER A 186 2.23 34.67 -16.20
CA SER A 186 3.68 34.92 -16.17
C SER A 186 4.20 35.26 -14.77
N GLN A 187 3.48 36.10 -14.03
CA GLN A 187 3.81 36.44 -12.65
C GLN A 187 3.69 35.21 -11.74
N TYR A 188 2.56 34.51 -11.82
CA TYR A 188 2.28 33.31 -11.05
C TYR A 188 3.40 32.26 -11.17
N LEU A 189 3.82 31.96 -12.41
CA LEU A 189 4.88 30.98 -12.65
C LEU A 189 6.22 31.39 -12.03
N ARG A 190 6.57 32.69 -12.05
CA ARG A 190 7.80 33.19 -11.40
C ARG A 190 7.76 33.01 -9.88
N GLU A 191 6.61 33.28 -9.26
CA GLU A 191 6.41 33.11 -7.83
C GLU A 191 6.54 31.63 -7.41
N ILE A 192 5.79 30.73 -8.06
CA ILE A 192 5.81 29.31 -7.73
C ILE A 192 7.18 28.68 -7.98
N GLN A 193 7.88 29.05 -9.05
CA GLN A 193 9.25 28.56 -9.28
C GLN A 193 10.21 28.98 -8.16
N THR A 194 10.05 30.19 -7.62
CA THR A 194 10.86 30.66 -6.48
C THR A 194 10.57 29.84 -5.23
N ILE A 195 9.31 29.52 -4.97
CA ILE A 195 8.88 28.69 -3.83
C ILE A 195 9.39 27.26 -3.98
N ARG A 196 9.21 26.63 -5.16
CA ARG A 196 9.71 25.27 -5.47
C ARG A 196 11.22 25.16 -5.24
N LYS A 197 12.00 26.17 -5.64
CA LYS A 197 13.46 26.22 -5.37
C LYS A 197 13.79 26.31 -3.87
N ARG A 198 13.10 27.18 -3.12
CA ARG A 198 13.28 27.33 -1.66
C ARG A 198 12.95 26.03 -0.91
N GLN A 199 11.87 25.36 -1.28
CA GLN A 199 11.47 24.07 -0.70
C GLN A 199 12.52 22.99 -0.97
N LYS A 200 12.96 22.83 -2.22
CA LYS A 200 14.04 21.88 -2.58
C LYS A 200 15.34 22.16 -1.81
N PHE A 201 15.70 23.43 -1.60
CA PHE A 201 16.86 23.81 -0.80
C PHE A 201 16.72 23.42 0.68
N ARG A 202 15.58 23.74 1.31
CA ARG A 202 15.29 23.36 2.70
C ARG A 202 15.35 21.84 2.91
N ALA A 203 14.80 21.06 1.98
CA ALA A 203 14.84 19.60 2.02
C ALA A 203 16.29 19.07 1.98
N ARG A 204 17.14 19.64 1.12
CA ARG A 204 18.58 19.30 1.05
C ARG A 204 19.33 19.64 2.34
N LEU A 205 19.05 20.78 2.97
CA LEU A 205 19.65 21.15 4.25
C LEU A 205 19.25 20.20 5.39
N LYS A 206 17.96 19.83 5.47
CA LYS A 206 17.48 18.83 6.45
C LYS A 206 18.19 17.48 6.26
N ARG A 207 18.38 17.03 5.01
CA ARG A 207 19.10 15.78 4.70
C ARG A 207 20.59 15.84 5.06
N ARG A 208 21.22 17.02 5.03
CA ARG A 208 22.63 17.22 5.43
C ARG A 208 22.83 17.28 6.94
N LYS A 209 21.87 17.82 7.70
CA LYS A 209 21.95 17.98 9.16
C LYS A 209 21.68 16.72 9.99
N SER A 210 21.21 15.61 9.39
CA SER A 210 21.07 14.35 10.13
C SER A 210 22.46 13.73 10.35
N GLU A 211 23.15 14.11 11.42
CA GLU A 211 24.40 13.47 11.82
C GLU A 211 24.17 11.98 12.13
N LYS A 212 24.96 11.12 11.48
CA LYS A 212 24.92 9.64 11.57
C LYS A 212 25.66 9.13 12.82
N LYS A 213 25.35 9.64 14.01
CA LYS A 213 26.00 9.18 15.25
C LYS A 213 25.08 8.26 16.05
N PRO A 214 25.61 7.19 16.69
CA PRO A 214 24.84 6.40 17.64
C PRO A 214 24.32 7.28 18.79
N PRO A 215 23.07 7.09 19.23
CA PRO A 215 22.59 7.74 20.44
C PRO A 215 23.32 7.20 21.68
N PRO A 216 23.69 8.03 22.66
CA PRO A 216 24.19 7.57 23.95
C PRO A 216 23.16 6.69 24.67
N LEU A 217 23.61 5.67 25.41
CA LEU A 217 22.71 4.75 26.16
C LEU A 217 21.73 5.50 27.08
N ALA A 218 22.17 6.58 27.73
CA ALA A 218 21.32 7.40 28.59
C ALA A 218 20.13 8.02 27.84
N GLU A 219 20.34 8.45 26.60
CA GLU A 219 19.29 9.02 25.75
C GLU A 219 18.29 7.94 25.32
N VAL A 220 18.80 6.74 24.98
CA VAL A 220 17.95 5.58 24.65
C VAL A 220 17.09 5.17 25.85
N ARG A 221 17.66 5.11 27.06
CA ARG A 221 16.91 4.83 28.30
C ARG A 221 15.88 5.91 28.57
N ALA A 222 16.28 7.19 28.54
CA ALA A 222 15.35 8.29 28.73
C ALA A 222 14.16 8.22 27.75
N TYR A 223 14.40 7.76 26.52
CA TYR A 223 13.32 7.49 25.58
C TYR A 223 12.42 6.34 26.05
N ILE A 224 12.96 5.19 26.44
CA ILE A 224 12.17 4.03 26.91
C ILE A 224 11.24 4.41 28.06
N TYR A 225 11.78 5.16 29.03
CA TYR A 225 11.04 5.62 30.21
C TYR A 225 10.19 6.89 30.00
N SER A 226 10.20 7.48 28.80
CA SER A 226 9.41 8.67 28.49
C SER A 226 7.92 8.37 28.24
N SER A 227 7.10 9.42 28.08
CA SER A 227 5.68 9.30 27.72
C SER A 227 5.45 8.39 26.49
N PRO A 228 4.39 7.56 26.48
CA PRO A 228 3.96 6.72 25.35
C PRO A 228 3.95 7.42 23.99
N GLU A 229 3.64 8.72 23.96
CA GLU A 229 3.48 9.54 22.75
C GLU A 229 4.81 9.88 22.04
N LYS A 230 5.93 9.80 22.77
CA LYS A 230 7.25 10.07 22.19
C LYS A 230 7.58 8.95 21.19
N LYS A 231 7.88 9.32 19.94
CA LYS A 231 8.23 8.36 18.86
C LYS A 231 9.70 7.96 18.90
N ILE A 232 9.99 6.68 18.62
CA ILE A 232 11.36 6.16 18.55
C ILE A 232 12.10 6.94 17.44
N PRO A 233 13.25 7.56 17.72
CA PRO A 233 14.08 8.19 16.70
C PRO A 233 14.79 7.14 15.85
N LYS A 234 14.02 6.44 14.99
CA LYS A 234 14.48 5.34 14.12
C LYS A 234 15.78 5.64 13.33
N PRO A 235 16.01 6.85 12.80
CA PRO A 235 17.23 7.12 12.03
C PRO A 235 18.53 7.02 12.85
N GLN A 236 18.53 7.47 14.11
CA GLN A 236 19.70 7.40 15.00
C GLN A 236 19.87 5.98 15.55
N MET A 237 18.76 5.30 15.83
CA MET A 237 18.71 3.94 16.33
C MET A 237 19.20 2.88 15.33
N LYS A 238 19.56 3.24 14.09
CA LYS A 238 20.26 2.38 13.12
C LYS A 238 21.78 2.29 13.36
N TYR A 239 22.36 3.25 14.09
CA TYR A 239 23.81 3.36 14.28
C TYR A 239 24.31 2.89 15.65
N MET A 240 23.42 2.41 16.53
CA MET A 240 23.74 1.85 17.85
C MET A 240 24.74 0.69 17.72
N ASN A 241 25.75 0.70 18.58
CA ASN A 241 26.75 -0.36 18.62
C ASN A 241 26.27 -1.57 19.44
N GLU A 242 26.99 -2.69 19.29
CA GLU A 242 26.68 -3.95 19.97
C GLU A 242 26.74 -3.84 21.50
N ALA A 243 27.68 -3.06 22.05
CA ALA A 243 27.81 -2.87 23.49
C ALA A 243 26.57 -2.23 24.12
N VAL A 244 25.98 -1.23 23.46
CA VAL A 244 24.72 -0.61 23.89
C VAL A 244 23.56 -1.61 23.77
N ARG A 245 23.50 -2.39 22.68
CA ARG A 245 22.47 -3.44 22.50
C ARG A 245 22.51 -4.49 23.62
N ARG A 246 23.70 -5.00 23.98
CA ARG A 246 23.86 -5.97 25.08
C ARG A 246 23.42 -5.39 26.43
N ARG A 247 23.68 -4.10 26.67
CA ARG A 247 23.20 -3.42 27.89
C ARG A 247 21.68 -3.28 27.90
N LEU A 248 21.06 -2.86 26.80
CA LEU A 248 19.60 -2.79 26.68
C LEU A 248 18.95 -4.17 26.83
N TRP A 249 19.60 -5.23 26.34
CA TRP A 249 19.16 -6.61 26.58
C TRP A 249 19.19 -6.96 28.07
N SER A 250 20.27 -6.62 28.77
CA SER A 250 20.35 -6.83 30.22
C SER A 250 19.27 -6.07 30.99
N ASP A 251 19.00 -4.82 30.59
CA ASP A 251 17.94 -4.01 31.19
C ASP A 251 16.55 -4.64 30.94
N PHE A 252 16.29 -5.09 29.72
CA PHE A 252 15.03 -5.74 29.35
C PHE A 252 14.72 -6.98 30.19
N LYS A 253 15.73 -7.80 30.52
CA LYS A 253 15.52 -9.00 31.37
C LYS A 253 14.96 -8.69 32.76
N GLN A 254 15.12 -7.45 33.23
CA GLN A 254 14.63 -6.99 34.52
C GLN A 254 13.33 -6.19 34.40
N GLU A 255 12.85 -5.94 33.18
CA GLU A 255 11.67 -5.13 32.93
C GLU A 255 10.40 -5.98 32.93
N SER A 256 9.40 -5.55 33.70
CA SER A 256 8.10 -6.21 33.83
C SER A 256 6.95 -5.39 33.24
N ASP A 257 7.14 -4.09 33.00
CA ASP A 257 6.12 -3.25 32.39
C ASP A 257 5.97 -3.55 30.89
N CYS A 258 4.76 -3.94 30.48
CA CYS A 258 4.45 -4.33 29.10
C CYS A 258 4.81 -3.24 28.07
N MET A 259 4.52 -1.98 28.38
CA MET A 259 4.79 -0.86 27.47
C MET A 259 6.29 -0.60 27.31
N ARG A 260 7.07 -0.76 28.39
CA ARG A 260 8.53 -0.66 28.33
C ARG A 260 9.14 -1.87 27.64
N GLN A 261 8.66 -3.09 27.89
CA GLN A 261 9.06 -4.28 27.14
C GLN A 261 8.85 -4.09 25.63
N LEU A 262 7.68 -3.59 25.21
CA LEU A 262 7.39 -3.28 23.81
C LEU A 262 8.41 -2.29 23.22
N ARG A 263 8.83 -1.29 23.99
CA ARG A 263 9.84 -0.29 23.58
C ARG A 263 11.24 -0.88 23.49
N TYR A 264 11.64 -1.69 24.46
CA TYR A 264 12.91 -2.42 24.41
C TYR A 264 12.97 -3.29 23.17
N LEU A 265 11.96 -4.15 22.93
CA LEU A 265 11.90 -5.00 21.74
C LEU A 265 11.90 -4.18 20.44
N GLY A 266 11.12 -3.10 20.40
CA GLY A 266 11.07 -2.20 19.24
C GLY A 266 12.42 -1.57 18.91
N ILE A 267 13.23 -1.23 19.91
CA ILE A 267 14.58 -0.71 19.75
C ILE A 267 15.55 -1.82 19.33
N LEU A 268 15.53 -2.96 20.03
CA LEU A 268 16.42 -4.10 19.75
C LEU A 268 16.21 -4.64 18.33
N ARG A 269 14.98 -4.58 17.81
CA ARG A 269 14.59 -4.95 16.44
C ARG A 269 15.02 -3.94 15.36
N THR A 270 15.43 -2.72 15.70
CA THR A 270 15.80 -1.70 14.69
C THR A 270 16.97 -2.17 13.79
N TYR A 271 17.67 -3.22 14.22
CA TYR A 271 18.70 -3.95 13.49
C TYR A 271 18.11 -5.15 12.75
N ARG A 272 17.53 -4.88 11.58
CA ARG A 272 17.19 -5.97 10.64
C ARG A 272 18.49 -6.68 10.23
N TYR A 273 18.49 -8.01 10.18
CA TYR A 273 19.63 -8.85 9.78
C TYR A 273 20.79 -8.95 10.79
N VAL A 274 20.59 -8.55 12.05
CA VAL A 274 21.56 -8.87 13.11
C VAL A 274 20.91 -9.86 14.07
N PRO A 275 21.49 -11.07 14.23
CA PRO A 275 20.93 -12.07 15.13
C PRO A 275 20.64 -11.50 16.52
N PHE A 276 19.59 -12.06 17.13
CA PHE A 276 19.20 -11.74 18.48
C PHE A 276 20.39 -11.98 19.45
N PRO A 277 20.80 -10.98 20.25
CA PRO A 277 22.03 -11.07 21.06
C PRO A 277 21.85 -11.83 22.39
N GLY A 278 20.70 -12.48 22.62
CA GLY A 278 20.36 -13.13 23.88
C GLY A 278 19.79 -14.53 23.70
N ASP A 279 19.31 -15.10 24.81
CA ASP A 279 18.75 -16.46 24.85
C ASP A 279 17.26 -16.48 24.45
N PRO A 280 16.86 -17.21 23.40
CA PRO A 280 15.48 -17.23 22.91
C PRO A 280 14.44 -17.59 23.97
N GLU A 281 14.84 -18.40 24.96
CA GLU A 281 14.05 -18.85 26.10
C GLU A 281 13.45 -17.70 26.92
N VAL A 282 14.08 -16.52 26.92
CA VAL A 282 13.57 -15.34 27.61
C VAL A 282 12.44 -14.66 26.81
N ILE A 283 12.46 -14.77 25.48
CA ILE A 283 11.49 -14.11 24.60
C ILE A 283 10.27 -15.00 24.33
N ILE A 284 10.46 -16.31 24.22
CA ILE A 284 9.39 -17.28 23.90
C ILE A 284 8.16 -17.15 24.83
N PRO A 285 8.30 -17.00 26.17
CA PRO A 285 7.16 -16.82 27.06
C PRO A 285 6.30 -15.60 26.71
N LEU A 286 6.90 -14.51 26.22
CA LEU A 286 6.18 -13.31 25.82
C LEU A 286 5.30 -13.54 24.58
N ILE A 287 5.64 -14.50 23.73
CA ILE A 287 4.81 -14.84 22.56
C ILE A 287 3.61 -15.68 23.01
N ARG A 288 3.82 -16.58 23.98
CA ARG A 288 2.81 -17.51 24.48
C ARG A 288 1.79 -16.82 25.39
N GLN A 289 2.29 -16.14 26.41
CA GLN A 289 1.52 -15.79 27.61
C GLN A 289 0.88 -14.40 27.58
N THR A 290 1.34 -13.50 26.69
CA THR A 290 0.80 -12.13 26.66
C THR A 290 -0.53 -12.06 25.90
N ASP A 291 -1.48 -11.27 26.39
CA ASP A 291 -2.66 -10.91 25.60
C ASP A 291 -2.40 -9.71 24.68
N ASP A 292 -1.28 -9.01 24.84
CA ASP A 292 -0.90 -7.89 23.97
C ASP A 292 -0.29 -8.39 22.65
N GLU A 293 -1.10 -8.42 21.60
CA GLU A 293 -0.68 -8.84 20.26
C GLU A 293 0.50 -8.02 19.70
N ARG A 294 0.64 -6.74 20.09
CA ARG A 294 1.79 -5.94 19.64
C ARG A 294 3.07 -6.45 20.30
N LEU A 295 3.00 -6.82 21.58
CA LEU A 295 4.14 -7.39 22.29
C LEU A 295 4.53 -8.75 21.70
N ALA A 296 3.56 -9.64 21.48
CA ALA A 296 3.79 -10.95 20.87
C ALA A 296 4.46 -10.84 19.49
N TRP A 297 3.97 -9.95 18.62
CA TRP A 297 4.58 -9.73 17.30
C TRP A 297 5.98 -9.09 17.36
N GLN A 298 6.26 -8.19 18.31
CA GLN A 298 7.62 -7.67 18.46
C GLN A 298 8.58 -8.76 18.96
N ALA A 299 8.11 -9.64 19.85
CA ALA A 299 8.87 -10.78 20.34
C ALA A 299 9.19 -11.77 19.21
N VAL A 300 8.19 -12.15 18.38
CA VAL A 300 8.41 -12.95 17.17
C VAL A 300 9.45 -12.30 16.27
N ARG A 301 9.25 -11.03 15.89
CA ARG A 301 10.15 -10.31 14.98
C ARG A 301 11.57 -10.12 15.51
N LEU A 302 11.80 -10.31 16.80
CA LEU A 302 13.15 -10.33 17.35
C LEU A 302 13.85 -11.68 17.12
N LEU A 303 13.08 -12.77 17.03
CA LEU A 303 13.57 -14.13 16.85
C LEU A 303 13.62 -14.60 15.38
N VAL A 304 12.91 -13.92 14.45
CA VAL A 304 12.84 -14.34 13.04
C VAL A 304 14.19 -14.35 12.31
N ASP A 305 15.22 -13.66 12.80
CA ASP A 305 16.56 -13.70 12.18
C ASP A 305 17.49 -14.73 12.88
N THR A 306 16.95 -15.58 13.77
CA THR A 306 17.71 -16.55 14.57
C THR A 306 17.25 -17.98 14.28
N ASN A 307 18.20 -18.83 13.86
CA ASN A 307 18.00 -20.28 13.74
C ASN A 307 18.40 -20.97 15.05
N HIS A 308 17.43 -21.58 15.75
CA HIS A 308 17.63 -22.25 17.02
C HIS A 308 16.58 -23.34 17.25
N THR A 309 16.98 -24.51 17.75
CA THR A 309 16.09 -25.65 17.99
C THR A 309 14.96 -25.33 18.98
N THR A 310 15.24 -24.55 20.04
CA THR A 310 14.19 -24.07 20.96
C THR A 310 13.14 -23.21 20.27
N ILE A 311 13.54 -22.37 19.29
CA ILE A 311 12.59 -21.54 18.54
C ILE A 311 11.68 -22.43 17.70
N ARG A 312 12.25 -23.43 17.01
CA ARG A 312 11.46 -24.42 16.26
C ARG A 312 10.47 -25.16 17.16
N ALA A 313 10.93 -25.70 18.29
CA ALA A 313 10.08 -26.41 19.23
C ALA A 313 8.95 -25.52 19.77
N ALA A 314 9.25 -24.25 20.06
CA ALA A 314 8.25 -23.28 20.47
C ALA A 314 7.23 -22.98 19.38
N ALA A 315 7.68 -22.81 18.13
CA ALA A 315 6.80 -22.58 16.99
C ALA A 315 5.84 -23.75 16.77
N LEU A 316 6.33 -24.99 16.76
CA LEU A 316 5.49 -26.19 16.63
C LEU A 316 4.44 -26.31 17.74
N ASP A 317 4.78 -25.88 18.96
CA ASP A 317 3.84 -25.85 20.07
C ASP A 317 2.77 -24.75 19.90
N LEU A 318 3.19 -23.54 19.48
CA LEU A 318 2.30 -22.41 19.17
C LEU A 318 1.30 -22.75 18.05
N MET A 319 1.62 -23.65 17.13
CA MET A 319 0.70 -24.11 16.07
C MET A 319 -0.58 -24.77 16.60
N LYS A 320 -0.57 -25.25 17.86
CA LYS A 320 -1.74 -25.88 18.49
C LYS A 320 -2.79 -24.86 18.93
N GLU A 321 -2.40 -23.60 19.11
CA GLU A 321 -3.27 -22.51 19.51
C GLU A 321 -3.62 -21.67 18.29
N GLU A 322 -4.89 -21.67 17.88
CA GLU A 322 -5.35 -20.99 16.65
C GLU A 322 -4.89 -19.53 16.56
N LYS A 323 -5.02 -18.77 17.66
CA LYS A 323 -4.58 -17.37 17.78
C LYS A 323 -3.07 -17.18 17.52
N ARG A 324 -2.25 -18.21 17.71
CA ARG A 324 -0.79 -18.17 17.60
C ARG A 324 -0.24 -18.76 16.32
N VAL A 325 -1.07 -19.37 15.48
CA VAL A 325 -0.64 -19.93 14.18
C VAL A 325 0.13 -18.91 13.32
N PRO A 326 -0.32 -17.64 13.14
CA PRO A 326 0.44 -16.67 12.35
C PRO A 326 1.85 -16.40 12.90
N HIS A 327 1.98 -16.35 14.23
CA HIS A 327 3.26 -16.16 14.93
C HIS A 327 4.19 -17.36 14.73
N ALA A 328 3.62 -18.57 14.84
CA ALA A 328 4.36 -19.81 14.68
C ALA A 328 4.94 -19.97 13.27
N ILE A 329 4.15 -19.67 12.23
CA ILE A 329 4.61 -19.78 10.84
C ILE A 329 5.80 -18.84 10.58
N GLU A 330 5.74 -17.61 11.10
CA GLU A 330 6.84 -16.65 10.94
C GLU A 330 8.14 -17.16 11.61
N LEU A 331 8.04 -17.82 12.77
CA LEU A 331 9.20 -18.44 13.42
C LEU A 331 9.72 -19.67 12.66
N LEU A 332 8.83 -20.49 12.10
CA LEU A 332 9.18 -21.65 11.27
C LEU A 332 9.88 -21.23 9.99
N ALA A 333 9.54 -20.07 9.41
CA ALA A 333 10.16 -19.58 8.18
C ALA A 333 11.69 -19.46 8.27
N SER A 334 12.22 -19.25 9.47
CA SER A 334 13.67 -19.18 9.74
C SER A 334 14.22 -20.42 10.43
N ASN A 335 13.36 -21.38 10.74
CA ASN A 335 13.67 -22.63 11.42
C ASN A 335 12.97 -23.81 10.73
N PRO A 336 13.20 -24.02 9.41
CA PRO A 336 12.51 -25.04 8.63
C PRO A 336 12.91 -26.45 9.05
N GLY A 337 12.08 -27.45 8.72
CA GLY A 337 12.40 -28.84 8.93
C GLY A 337 11.47 -29.82 8.21
N ASP A 338 11.76 -31.10 8.39
CA ASP A 338 11.03 -32.17 7.71
C ASP A 338 9.56 -32.23 8.14
N GLY A 339 8.69 -32.48 7.17
CA GLY A 339 7.24 -32.56 7.39
C GLY A 339 6.51 -31.21 7.32
N ASP A 340 7.23 -30.09 7.23
CA ASP A 340 6.63 -28.75 7.24
C ASP A 340 5.69 -28.50 6.04
N VAL A 341 5.89 -29.18 4.90
CA VAL A 341 4.93 -29.14 3.78
C VAL A 341 3.53 -29.59 4.24
N ARG A 342 3.43 -30.76 4.87
CA ARG A 342 2.14 -31.29 5.37
C ARG A 342 1.56 -30.42 6.49
N LEU A 343 2.43 -29.89 7.35
CA LEU A 343 2.02 -28.99 8.42
C LEU A 343 1.38 -27.71 7.84
N LEU A 344 2.05 -27.03 6.92
CA LEU A 344 1.54 -25.80 6.32
C LEU A 344 0.31 -26.06 5.45
N GLU A 345 0.24 -27.18 4.73
CA GLU A 345 -0.96 -27.59 4.00
C GLU A 345 -2.17 -27.72 4.94
N SER A 346 -2.00 -28.39 6.09
CA SER A 346 -3.09 -28.54 7.08
C SER A 346 -3.58 -27.19 7.64
N VAL A 347 -2.70 -26.18 7.74
CA VAL A 347 -3.11 -24.84 8.17
C VAL A 347 -3.97 -24.16 7.12
N ILE A 348 -3.56 -24.20 5.86
CA ILE A 348 -4.24 -23.48 4.78
C ILE A 348 -5.62 -24.08 4.48
N GLN A 349 -5.78 -25.37 4.72
CA GLN A 349 -7.07 -26.05 4.56
C GLN A 349 -8.10 -25.66 5.62
N ARG A 350 -7.67 -25.11 6.77
CA ARG A 350 -8.61 -24.59 7.78
C ARG A 350 -9.33 -23.33 7.26
N GLU A 351 -10.48 -23.07 7.85
CA GLU A 351 -11.20 -21.81 7.67
C GLU A 351 -10.60 -20.74 8.58
N TRP A 352 -10.37 -19.56 8.00
CA TRP A 352 -9.79 -18.40 8.66
C TRP A 352 -10.57 -17.17 8.19
N ASP A 353 -10.70 -16.16 9.03
CA ASP A 353 -11.12 -14.86 8.54
C ASP A 353 -10.03 -14.26 7.62
N ASP A 354 -10.43 -13.38 6.70
CA ASP A 354 -9.54 -12.79 5.69
C ASP A 354 -8.29 -12.16 6.33
N ARG A 355 -8.44 -11.48 7.47
CA ARG A 355 -7.31 -10.81 8.14
C ARG A 355 -6.33 -11.83 8.72
N ALA A 356 -6.80 -12.87 9.40
CA ALA A 356 -5.94 -13.93 9.89
C ALA A 356 -5.24 -14.66 8.74
N PHE A 357 -5.96 -14.95 7.65
CA PHE A 357 -5.42 -15.63 6.49
C PHE A 357 -4.32 -14.83 5.78
N GLU A 358 -4.43 -13.51 5.71
CA GLU A 358 -3.38 -12.65 5.13
C GLU A 358 -2.07 -12.71 5.92
N PHE A 359 -2.12 -12.69 7.25
CA PHE A 359 -0.92 -12.87 8.08
C PHE A 359 -0.31 -14.27 7.93
N ILE A 360 -1.15 -15.31 7.86
CA ILE A 360 -0.72 -16.69 7.60
C ILE A 360 -0.04 -16.78 6.23
N GLY A 361 -0.66 -16.21 5.19
CA GLY A 361 -0.13 -16.17 3.85
C GLY A 361 1.20 -15.44 3.75
N MET A 362 1.37 -14.32 4.48
CA MET A 362 2.67 -13.63 4.58
C MET A 362 3.76 -14.55 5.12
N GLY A 363 3.50 -15.23 6.24
CA GLY A 363 4.45 -16.16 6.85
C GLY A 363 4.77 -17.35 5.94
N ILE A 364 3.78 -17.93 5.27
CA ILE A 364 3.98 -19.03 4.31
C ILE A 364 4.84 -18.58 3.13
N ARG A 365 4.57 -17.40 2.55
CA ARG A 365 5.41 -16.86 1.46
C ARG A 365 6.85 -16.69 1.92
N GLN A 366 7.06 -16.18 3.12
CA GLN A 366 8.41 -16.04 3.70
C GLN A 366 9.08 -17.41 3.91
N TYR A 367 8.35 -18.39 4.45
CA TYR A 367 8.84 -19.76 4.64
C TYR A 367 9.30 -20.36 3.31
N ILE A 368 8.47 -20.31 2.27
CA ILE A 368 8.76 -20.93 0.97
C ILE A 368 9.93 -20.24 0.26
N ARG A 369 10.11 -18.92 0.44
CA ARG A 369 11.30 -18.21 -0.06
C ARG A 369 12.58 -18.70 0.62
N ASN A 370 12.52 -18.95 1.93
CA ASN A 370 13.67 -19.41 2.72
C ASN A 370 13.95 -20.91 2.52
N SER A 371 12.93 -21.71 2.18
CA SER A 371 13.03 -23.16 1.98
C SER A 371 12.30 -23.61 0.70
N PRO A 372 12.86 -23.34 -0.50
CA PRO A 372 12.21 -23.69 -1.75
C PRO A 372 12.06 -25.21 -1.91
N SER A 373 10.85 -25.66 -2.22
CA SER A 373 10.56 -27.06 -2.59
C SER A 373 9.38 -27.12 -3.56
N PRO A 374 9.38 -28.03 -4.56
CA PRO A 374 8.23 -28.28 -5.42
C PRO A 374 6.96 -28.70 -4.65
N GLY A 375 7.12 -29.32 -3.47
CA GLY A 375 6.00 -29.73 -2.62
C GLY A 375 5.10 -28.58 -2.15
N PHE A 376 5.55 -27.33 -2.28
CA PHE A 376 4.77 -26.14 -1.93
C PHE A 376 3.85 -25.64 -3.04
N VAL A 377 3.88 -26.19 -4.26
CA VAL A 377 3.00 -25.75 -5.35
C VAL A 377 1.50 -25.83 -4.98
N PRO A 378 0.98 -26.94 -4.40
CA PRO A 378 -0.43 -26.99 -3.99
C PRO A 378 -0.79 -25.93 -2.94
N ILE A 379 0.12 -25.66 -2.00
CA ILE A 379 -0.01 -24.62 -0.99
C ILE A 379 -0.10 -23.23 -1.64
N LEU A 380 0.76 -22.93 -2.62
CA LEU A 380 0.73 -21.65 -3.34
C LEU A 380 -0.59 -21.47 -4.09
N LEU A 381 -1.11 -22.52 -4.74
CA LEU A 381 -2.40 -22.46 -5.43
C LEU A 381 -3.55 -22.17 -4.45
N LEU A 382 -3.56 -22.80 -3.28
CA LEU A 382 -4.56 -22.51 -2.25
C LEU A 382 -4.42 -21.08 -1.70
N CYS A 383 -3.20 -20.58 -1.51
CA CYS A 383 -2.97 -19.18 -1.14
C CYS A 383 -3.52 -18.22 -2.21
N TYR A 384 -3.31 -18.51 -3.50
CA TYR A 384 -3.85 -17.67 -4.59
C TYR A 384 -5.38 -17.52 -4.48
N GLU A 385 -6.09 -18.62 -4.22
CA GLU A 385 -7.55 -18.63 -4.12
C GLU A 385 -8.10 -17.88 -2.91
N LYS A 386 -7.40 -17.97 -1.77
CA LYS A 386 -7.89 -17.49 -0.48
C LYS A 386 -7.39 -16.09 -0.09
N LEU A 387 -6.28 -15.59 -0.66
CA LEU A 387 -5.79 -14.24 -0.36
C LEU A 387 -6.70 -13.16 -0.97
N ALA A 388 -7.09 -12.20 -0.14
CA ALA A 388 -7.95 -11.09 -0.51
C ALA A 388 -7.17 -9.93 -1.13
N CYS A 389 -5.94 -9.69 -0.66
CA CYS A 389 -5.06 -8.63 -1.14
C CYS A 389 -4.48 -8.97 -2.53
N SER A 390 -4.76 -8.12 -3.52
CA SER A 390 -4.26 -8.30 -4.90
C SER A 390 -2.73 -8.29 -4.99
N PHE A 391 -2.05 -7.39 -4.27
CA PHE A 391 -0.59 -7.37 -4.18
C PHE A 391 -0.01 -8.67 -3.61
N CYS A 392 -0.58 -9.18 -2.50
CA CYS A 392 -0.16 -10.45 -1.90
C CYS A 392 -0.35 -11.63 -2.85
N ARG A 393 -1.46 -11.64 -3.60
CA ARG A 393 -1.74 -12.66 -4.62
C ARG A 393 -0.77 -12.57 -5.81
N GLY A 394 -0.39 -11.37 -6.23
CA GLY A 394 0.65 -11.15 -7.25
C GLY A 394 1.98 -11.83 -6.89
N GLN A 395 2.40 -11.74 -5.63
CA GLN A 395 3.59 -12.45 -5.15
C GLN A 395 3.47 -13.98 -5.25
N ILE A 396 2.25 -14.52 -5.11
CA ILE A 396 2.01 -15.96 -5.32
C ILE A 396 2.18 -16.31 -6.80
N VAL A 397 1.68 -15.48 -7.71
CA VAL A 397 1.84 -15.65 -9.17
C VAL A 397 3.33 -15.67 -9.53
N GLU A 398 4.12 -14.74 -9.02
CA GLU A 398 5.58 -14.73 -9.21
C GLU A 398 6.24 -16.03 -8.74
N MET A 399 5.87 -16.51 -7.54
CA MET A 399 6.41 -17.73 -6.97
C MET A 399 6.04 -18.98 -7.79
N LEU A 400 4.84 -19.02 -8.37
CA LEU A 400 4.40 -20.09 -9.27
C LEU A 400 5.11 -20.03 -10.63
N LEU A 401 5.31 -18.82 -11.19
CA LEU A 401 6.07 -18.62 -12.42
C LEU A 401 7.54 -19.07 -12.29
N GLN A 402 8.19 -18.71 -11.18
CA GLN A 402 9.56 -19.15 -10.86
C GLN A 402 9.71 -20.67 -10.79
N ARG A 403 8.59 -21.40 -10.66
CA ARG A 403 8.53 -22.86 -10.53
C ARG A 403 7.96 -23.55 -11.78
N ASP A 404 7.68 -22.78 -12.84
CA ASP A 404 6.99 -23.26 -14.05
C ASP A 404 5.69 -24.02 -13.72
N ALA A 405 4.97 -23.54 -12.70
CA ALA A 405 3.82 -24.23 -12.11
C ALA A 405 2.53 -23.38 -12.16
N LEU A 406 2.52 -22.28 -12.93
CA LEU A 406 1.36 -21.40 -13.03
C LEU A 406 0.29 -21.99 -13.98
N PRO A 407 -0.92 -22.31 -13.48
CA PRO A 407 -2.01 -22.79 -14.33
C PRO A 407 -2.45 -21.74 -15.35
N ASN A 408 -2.91 -22.20 -16.53
CA ASN A 408 -3.40 -21.30 -17.57
C ASN A 408 -4.63 -20.50 -17.13
N THR A 409 -5.51 -21.06 -16.31
CA THR A 409 -6.68 -20.34 -15.75
C THR A 409 -6.24 -19.14 -14.92
N ILE A 410 -5.27 -19.31 -14.02
CA ILE A 410 -4.70 -18.20 -13.24
C ILE A 410 -4.00 -17.20 -14.17
N ARG A 411 -3.27 -17.67 -15.19
CA ARG A 411 -2.61 -16.81 -16.18
C ARG A 411 -3.62 -15.90 -16.91
N GLU A 412 -4.78 -16.44 -17.31
CA GLU A 412 -5.86 -15.68 -17.94
C GLU A 412 -6.43 -14.62 -16.99
N GLU A 413 -6.63 -14.95 -15.72
CA GLU A 413 -7.07 -13.99 -14.69
C GLU A 413 -6.04 -12.85 -14.54
N CYS A 414 -4.74 -13.14 -14.59
CA CYS A 414 -3.70 -12.13 -14.37
C CYS A 414 -3.72 -10.99 -15.40
N HIS A 415 -4.24 -11.21 -16.62
CA HIS A 415 -4.39 -10.13 -17.61
C HIS A 415 -5.35 -9.02 -17.14
N PHE A 416 -6.24 -9.35 -16.20
CA PHE A 416 -7.26 -8.45 -15.68
C PHE A 416 -7.15 -8.25 -14.16
N ASP A 417 -6.07 -8.64 -13.48
CA ASP A 417 -5.96 -8.49 -12.01
C ASP A 417 -6.00 -7.01 -11.56
N ALA A 418 -6.36 -6.70 -10.33
CA ALA A 418 -6.31 -5.32 -9.82
C ALA A 418 -4.88 -4.82 -9.62
N ASP A 419 -3.93 -5.72 -9.35
CA ASP A 419 -2.51 -5.40 -9.19
C ASP A 419 -1.83 -5.20 -10.55
N SER A 420 -1.24 -4.02 -10.75
CA SER A 420 -0.68 -3.63 -12.05
C SER A 420 0.62 -4.36 -12.39
N ASP A 421 1.43 -4.69 -11.37
CA ASP A 421 2.64 -5.49 -11.51
C ASP A 421 2.29 -6.92 -11.96
N THR A 422 1.24 -7.52 -11.39
CA THR A 422 0.72 -8.83 -11.81
C THR A 422 0.29 -8.83 -13.27
N ARG A 423 -0.39 -7.77 -13.75
CA ARG A 423 -0.70 -7.62 -15.17
C ARG A 423 0.56 -7.51 -16.03
N ALA A 424 1.57 -6.78 -15.55
CA ALA A 424 2.80 -6.51 -16.27
C ALA A 424 3.62 -7.78 -16.55
N LEU A 425 3.53 -8.80 -15.69
CA LEU A 425 4.17 -10.11 -15.89
C LEU A 425 3.79 -10.79 -17.21
N PHE A 426 2.62 -10.47 -17.78
CA PHE A 426 2.10 -11.08 -19.00
C PHE A 426 1.90 -10.11 -20.16
N ARG A 427 2.31 -8.84 -19.98
CA ARG A 427 2.35 -7.89 -21.09
C ARG A 427 3.64 -8.09 -21.87
N PRO A 428 3.60 -8.07 -23.22
CA PRO A 428 4.82 -8.01 -23.99
C PRO A 428 5.60 -6.75 -23.57
N ALA A 429 6.93 -6.88 -23.40
CA ALA A 429 7.79 -5.74 -23.13
C ALA A 429 7.49 -4.64 -24.18
N PRO A 430 7.42 -3.36 -23.77
CA PRO A 430 7.25 -2.29 -24.73
C PRO A 430 8.37 -2.39 -25.77
N ARG A 431 7.97 -2.57 -27.03
CA ARG A 431 8.89 -2.66 -28.18
C ARG A 431 9.58 -1.32 -28.43
#